data_AF-A0A945PAL6-F1
#
_entry.id   AF-A0A945PAL6-F1
#
_cell.length_a   1.000
_cell.length_b   1.000
_cell.length_c   1.000
_cell.angle_alpha   90.00
_cell.angle_beta   90.00
_cell.angle_gamma   90.00
#
_symmetry.space_group_name_H-M   'P 1'
#
loop_
_entity.id
_entity.type
_entity.pdbx_description
1 polymer ?
#
loop_
_entity_poly.entity_id
_entity_poly.type
_entity_poly.pdbx_seq_one_letter_code
_entity_poly.pdbx_strand_id
1 'polypeptide(L)'
;MDDALFQRSVDQAVTLGYRRLALTPINGDVFMDKKFVERLQYIENSSIEIIEFYTNFIGADEAAIASLLSLKKVSLMEISVYGHDADSFQSVTRRGTKQFDRLV
;
A
#
# COMPACT_ATOMS: atom_id res chain seq x y z
N MET A 1 -3.72 0.99 -13.06
CA MET A 1 -5.05 1.64 -13.11
C MET A 1 -4.82 3.12 -13.38
N ASP A 2 -5.56 3.74 -14.28
CA ASP A 2 -5.53 5.20 -14.45
C ASP A 2 -6.29 5.90 -13.31
N ASP A 3 -5.97 7.16 -13.03
CA ASP A 3 -6.51 7.85 -11.85
C ASP A 3 -8.01 8.13 -11.96
N ALA A 4 -8.51 8.36 -13.17
CA ALA A 4 -9.93 8.61 -13.38
C ALA A 4 -10.75 7.34 -13.10
N LEU A 5 -10.25 6.17 -13.49
CA LEU A 5 -10.83 4.89 -13.14
C LEU A 5 -10.76 4.62 -11.64
N PHE A 6 -9.65 4.94 -10.98
CA PHE A 6 -9.52 4.81 -9.52
C PHE A 6 -10.57 5.65 -8.78
N GLN A 7 -10.64 6.94 -9.07
CA GLN A 7 -11.59 7.87 -8.44
C GLN A 7 -13.04 7.41 -8.65
N ARG A 8 -13.41 7.09 -9.91
CA ARG A 8 -14.75 6.56 -10.21
C ARG A 8 -15.06 5.27 -9.45
N SER A 9 -14.08 4.40 -9.25
CA SER A 9 -14.28 3.14 -8.52
C SER A 9 -14.55 3.39 -7.04
N VAL A 10 -13.82 4.34 -6.43
CA VAL A 10 -14.05 4.74 -5.03
C VAL A 10 -15.39 5.45 -4.87
N ASP A 11 -15.74 6.37 -5.78
CA ASP A 11 -17.03 7.08 -5.75
C ASP A 11 -18.22 6.11 -5.90
N GLN A 12 -18.09 5.10 -6.77
CA GLN A 12 -19.10 4.05 -6.91
C GLN A 12 -19.22 3.22 -5.64
N ALA A 13 -18.09 2.83 -5.02
CA ALA A 13 -18.12 2.11 -3.75
C ALA A 13 -18.83 2.92 -2.65
N VAL A 14 -18.52 4.21 -2.55
CA VAL A 14 -19.20 5.14 -1.65
C VAL A 14 -20.71 5.21 -1.94
N THR A 15 -21.10 5.34 -3.20
CA THR A 15 -22.51 5.40 -3.63
C THR A 15 -23.27 4.13 -3.28
N LEU A 16 -22.61 2.98 -3.34
CA LEU A 16 -23.16 1.68 -2.94
C LEU A 16 -23.22 1.49 -1.42
N GLY A 17 -22.72 2.44 -0.63
CA GLY A 17 -22.74 2.40 0.83
C GLY A 17 -21.58 1.64 1.47
N TYR A 18 -20.54 1.29 0.72
CA TYR A 18 -19.33 0.71 1.32
C TYR A 18 -18.63 1.74 2.22
N ARG A 19 -18.14 1.27 3.38
CA ARG A 19 -17.40 2.08 4.35
C ARG A 19 -15.95 1.63 4.54
N ARG A 20 -15.58 0.52 3.91
CA ARG A 20 -14.26 -0.12 4.04
C ARG A 20 -13.73 -0.47 2.66
N LEU A 21 -12.47 -0.13 2.41
CA LEU A 21 -11.72 -0.53 1.22
C LEU A 21 -10.45 -1.27 1.61
N ALA A 22 -10.21 -2.42 0.96
CA ALA A 22 -8.94 -3.12 1.01
C ALA A 22 -8.23 -2.98 -0.34
N LEU A 23 -7.00 -2.46 -0.32
CA LEU A 23 -6.19 -2.23 -1.50
C LEU A 23 -5.11 -3.31 -1.58
N THR A 24 -5.26 -4.19 -2.57
CA THR A 24 -4.30 -5.25 -2.88
C THR A 24 -3.89 -5.13 -4.34
N PRO A 25 -2.60 -4.91 -4.64
CA PRO A 25 -2.15 -4.94 -6.02
C PRO A 25 -2.30 -6.37 -6.55
N ILE A 26 -2.77 -6.52 -7.79
CA ILE A 26 -2.86 -7.84 -8.44
C ILE A 26 -1.46 -8.45 -8.61
N ASN A 27 -0.48 -7.60 -8.92
CA ASN A 27 0.92 -7.98 -9.06
C ASN A 27 1.82 -6.98 -8.33
N GLY A 28 2.83 -7.48 -7.63
CA GLY A 28 3.86 -6.65 -6.99
C GLY A 28 3.42 -6.08 -5.64
N ASP A 29 3.87 -4.86 -5.36
CA ASP A 29 3.70 -4.16 -4.08
C ASP A 29 3.02 -2.80 -4.29
N VAL A 30 2.27 -2.33 -3.30
CA VAL A 30 1.54 -1.04 -3.38
C VAL A 30 2.46 0.15 -3.65
N PHE A 31 3.68 0.16 -3.11
CA PHE A 31 4.64 1.26 -3.31
C PHE A 31 5.28 1.25 -4.71
N MET A 32 5.02 0.24 -5.53
CA MET A 32 5.37 0.29 -6.97
C MET A 32 4.46 1.24 -7.74
N ASP A 33 3.27 1.54 -7.21
CA ASP A 33 2.41 2.59 -7.72
C ASP A 33 2.89 3.94 -7.20
N LYS A 34 3.50 4.73 -8.08
CA LYS A 34 3.99 6.08 -7.78
C LYS A 34 2.92 7.04 -7.29
N LYS A 35 1.63 6.69 -7.46
CA LYS A 35 0.49 7.50 -7.03
C LYS A 35 -0.24 6.91 -5.83
N PHE A 36 0.34 5.89 -5.18
CA PHE A 36 -0.33 5.17 -4.11
C PHE A 36 -0.72 6.08 -2.95
N VAL A 37 0.16 6.98 -2.53
CA VAL A 37 -0.10 7.90 -1.42
C VAL A 37 -1.22 8.89 -1.77
N GLU A 38 -1.20 9.45 -2.97
CA GLU A 38 -2.24 10.37 -3.47
C GLU A 38 -3.60 9.67 -3.56
N ARG A 39 -3.60 8.38 -3.91
CA ARG A 39 -4.80 7.54 -3.92
C ARG A 39 -5.34 7.29 -2.52
N LEU A 40 -4.47 7.04 -1.54
CA LEU A 40 -4.86 6.95 -0.14
C LEU A 40 -5.45 8.27 0.36
N GLN A 41 -4.84 9.41 0.02
CA GLN A 41 -5.36 10.74 0.36
C GLN A 41 -6.73 11.02 -0.28
N TYR A 42 -6.96 10.55 -1.50
CA TYR A 42 -8.27 10.66 -2.12
C TYR A 42 -9.32 9.85 -1.34
N ILE A 43 -9.01 8.61 -0.95
CA ILE A 43 -9.92 7.81 -0.11
C ILE A 43 -10.10 8.45 1.27
N GLU A 44 -9.04 9.01 1.86
CA GLU A 44 -9.06 9.69 3.15
C GLU A 44 -10.11 10.81 3.18
N ASN A 45 -10.26 11.54 2.07
CA ASN A 45 -11.23 12.63 1.92
C ASN A 45 -12.64 12.17 1.51
N SER A 46 -12.84 10.88 1.25
CA SER A 46 -14.15 10.30 0.92
C SER A 46 -14.97 9.93 2.17
N SER A 47 -16.14 9.33 1.96
CA SER A 47 -16.97 8.80 3.06
C SER A 47 -16.60 7.37 3.51
N ILE A 48 -15.57 6.78 2.89
CA ILE A 48 -14.90 5.58 3.42
C ILE A 48 -14.36 5.90 4.80
N GLU A 49 -14.47 4.95 5.72
CA GLU A 49 -14.06 5.08 7.12
C GLU A 49 -12.81 4.22 7.41
N ILE A 50 -12.63 3.14 6.66
CA ILE A 50 -11.61 2.13 6.90
C ILE A 50 -10.84 1.84 5.61
N ILE A 51 -9.52 2.02 5.67
CA ILE A 51 -8.57 1.69 4.63
C ILE A 51 -7.69 0.56 5.15
N GLU A 52 -7.48 -0.44 4.31
CA GLU A 52 -6.55 -1.54 4.57
C GLU A 52 -5.71 -1.82 3.34
N PHE A 53 -4.46 -2.23 3.54
CA PHE A 53 -3.61 -2.66 2.44
C PHE A 53 -2.49 -3.59 2.91
N TYR A 54 -1.87 -4.25 1.93
CA TYR A 54 -0.83 -5.24 2.13
C TYR A 54 0.41 -4.79 1.38
N THR A 55 1.56 -4.95 1.99
CA THR A 55 2.83 -4.52 1.42
C THR A 55 3.98 -5.40 1.88
N ASN A 56 5.07 -5.43 1.13
CA ASN A 56 6.36 -5.91 1.60
C ASN A 56 7.28 -4.79 2.10
N PHE A 57 6.81 -3.53 2.03
CA PHE A 57 7.46 -2.31 2.50
C PHE A 57 8.80 -1.95 1.85
N ILE A 58 9.34 -2.80 0.97
CA ILE A 58 10.62 -2.59 0.27
C ILE A 58 10.59 -1.31 -0.56
N GLY A 59 9.44 -0.98 -1.15
CA GLY A 59 9.29 0.20 -2.01
C GLY A 59 9.11 1.52 -1.26
N ALA A 60 8.78 1.49 0.04
CA ALA A 60 8.50 2.69 0.82
C ALA A 60 9.74 3.57 0.98
N ASP A 61 9.54 4.88 0.92
CA ASP A 61 10.54 5.89 1.25
C ASP A 61 10.06 6.77 2.42
N GLU A 62 10.94 7.63 2.94
CA GLU A 62 10.62 8.48 4.10
C GLU A 62 9.39 9.38 3.86
N ALA A 63 9.22 9.89 2.64
CA ALA A 63 8.10 10.76 2.30
C ALA A 63 6.78 9.99 2.27
N ALA A 64 6.77 8.78 1.71
CA ALA A 64 5.62 7.89 1.75
C ALA A 64 5.27 7.51 3.19
N ILE A 65 6.27 7.16 4.01
CA ILE A 65 6.07 6.81 5.44
C ILE A 65 5.48 8.00 6.21
N ALA A 66 6.05 9.19 6.06
CA ALA A 66 5.52 10.40 6.71
C ALA A 66 4.08 10.69 6.28
N SER A 67 3.76 10.45 5.01
CA SER A 67 2.39 10.61 4.50
C SER A 67 1.44 9.58 5.10
N LEU A 68 1.84 8.32 5.22
CA LEU A 68 1.04 7.26 5.85
C LEU A 68 0.71 7.58 7.30
N LEU A 69 1.68 8.12 8.05
CA LEU A 69 1.48 8.54 9.45
C LEU A 69 0.48 9.69 9.61
N SER A 70 0.21 10.45 8.53
CA SER A 70 -0.78 11.53 8.54
C SER A 70 -2.22 11.06 8.26
N LEU A 71 -2.39 9.86 7.70
CA LEU A 71 -3.70 9.30 7.35
C LEU A 71 -4.39 8.77 8.62
N LYS A 72 -5.69 9.04 8.77
CA LYS A 72 -6.44 8.63 9.97
C LYS A 72 -7.29 7.39 9.73
N LYS A 73 -7.59 7.06 8.47
CA LYS A 73 -8.47 5.95 8.12
C LYS A 73 -7.74 4.66 7.79
N VAL A 74 -6.40 4.68 7.72
CA VAL A 74 -5.61 3.44 7.61
C VAL A 74 -5.72 2.68 8.92
N SER A 75 -6.50 1.60 8.90
CA SER A 75 -6.76 0.76 10.07
C SER A 75 -5.86 -0.47 10.13
N LEU A 76 -5.44 -0.96 8.96
CA LEU A 76 -4.61 -2.15 8.81
C LEU A 76 -3.59 -1.92 7.69
N MET A 77 -2.32 -2.08 8.04
CA MET A 77 -1.23 -2.24 7.08
C MET A 77 -0.54 -3.55 7.44
N GLU A 78 -0.73 -4.57 6.60
CA GLU A 78 -0.08 -5.86 6.80
C GLU A 78 1.24 -5.90 6.02
N ILE A 79 2.34 -6.12 6.73
CA ILE A 79 3.68 -6.19 6.14
C ILE A 79 4.10 -7.65 6.00
N SER A 80 4.23 -8.12 4.76
CA SER A 80 4.80 -9.41 4.43
C SER A 80 6.33 -9.35 4.47
N VAL A 81 6.93 -10.04 5.44
CA VAL A 81 8.38 -10.15 5.60
C VAL A 81 8.88 -11.44 4.95
N TYR A 82 9.75 -11.33 3.95
CA TYR A 82 10.18 -12.46 3.12
C TYR A 82 11.53 -13.08 3.53
N GLY A 83 11.77 -13.27 4.82
CA GLY A 83 13.05 -13.77 5.35
C GLY A 83 13.52 -12.92 6.51
N HIS A 84 14.19 -13.54 7.48
CA HIS A 84 14.66 -12.89 8.70
C HIS A 84 16.13 -12.47 8.63
N ASP A 85 16.83 -12.90 7.58
CA ASP A 85 18.19 -12.53 7.23
C ASP A 85 18.33 -12.41 5.70
N ALA A 86 19.48 -11.92 5.24
CA ALA A 86 19.72 -11.72 3.81
C ALA A 86 19.64 -13.03 3.02
N ASP A 87 20.18 -14.14 3.55
CA ASP A 87 20.24 -15.42 2.84
C ASP A 87 18.85 -16.03 2.64
N SER A 88 18.03 -16.07 3.70
CA SER A 88 16.64 -16.50 3.65
C SER A 88 15.83 -15.59 2.73
N PHE A 89 16.06 -14.26 2.77
CA PHE A 89 15.42 -13.33 1.85
C PHE A 89 15.72 -13.62 0.39
N GLN A 90 16.98 -13.83 0.04
CA GLN A 90 17.37 -14.20 -1.32
C GLN A 90 16.78 -15.55 -1.72
N SER A 91 16.72 -16.52 -0.80
CA SER A 91 16.17 -17.84 -1.07
C SER A 91 14.68 -17.80 -1.42
N VAL A 92 13.89 -16.98 -0.71
CA VAL A 92 12.43 -16.84 -0.87
C VAL A 92 12.12 -15.98 -2.09
N THR A 93 12.73 -14.80 -2.18
CA THR A 93 12.36 -13.79 -3.19
C THR A 93 13.10 -13.94 -4.51
N ARG A 94 14.25 -14.65 -4.51
CA ARG A 94 15.22 -14.69 -5.62
C ARG A 94 15.74 -13.30 -6.02
N ARG A 95 15.64 -12.32 -5.12
CA ARG A 95 16.17 -10.95 -5.29
C ARG A 95 17.52 -10.80 -4.58
N GLY A 96 18.24 -9.73 -4.90
CA GLY A 96 19.52 -9.41 -4.25
C GLY A 96 19.35 -8.72 -2.89
N THR A 97 20.44 -8.60 -2.13
CA THR A 97 20.44 -8.01 -0.78
C THR A 97 20.00 -6.55 -0.72
N LYS A 98 20.19 -5.76 -1.80
CA LYS A 98 19.82 -4.34 -1.82
C LYS A 98 18.35 -4.06 -1.44
N GLN A 99 17.45 -5.00 -1.71
CA GLN A 99 16.05 -4.88 -1.31
C GLN A 99 15.83 -5.22 0.16
N PHE A 100 16.56 -6.21 0.67
CA PHE A 100 16.59 -6.55 2.09
C PHE A 100 17.14 -5.38 2.91
N ASP A 101 18.23 -4.76 2.46
CA ASP A 101 18.88 -3.61 3.12
C ASP A 101 17.97 -2.39 3.29
N ARG A 102 16.81 -2.33 2.59
CA ARG A 102 15.80 -1.27 2.78
C ARG A 102 14.88 -1.51 3.98
N LEU A 103 14.91 -2.71 4.56
CA LEU A 103 14.05 -3.14 5.65
C LEU A 103 14.77 -3.17 7.00
N VAL A 104 16.08 -2.94 7.03
CA VAL A 104 16.96 -3.06 8.23
C VAL A 104 17.52 -1.71 8.64
#